data_AF-A0A2E5YL65-F1
#
_entry.id   AF-A0A2E5YL65-F1
#
_cell.length_a   1.000
_cell.length_b   1.000
_cell.length_c   1.000
_cell.angle_alpha   90.00
_cell.angle_beta   90.00
_cell.angle_gamma   90.00
#
_symmetry.space_group_name_H-M   'P 1'
#
loop_
_entity.id
_entity.type
_entity.pdbx_description
1 polymer ?
#
loop_
_entity_poly.entity_id
_entity_poly.type
_entity_poly.pdbx_seq_one_letter_code
_entity_poly.pdbx_strand_id
1 'polypeptide(L)'
;MAELEWRAIPERASLRRALRHALRRFSPNLRVIAEEFLAESTAIDLLAIAATEGELVSIRIGEEGEQATLLTRALADLAWLRPRLPDLLKLAPDLGLQASAEPRAMIFCPCFASETRLAAKSLPARSLELLEYRCLQQRGQLRLLLGDGTSALEPTRREVLSAAGASPSEEGDPGRGSTKGRGSNEIGSGRHRPMDPPSPSTFRTGLTDADLRLEPADERLRR
;
A
#
# COMPACT_ATOMS: atom_id res chain seq x y z
N MET A 1 -29.70 -4.68 -21.12
CA MET A 1 -28.59 -5.46 -20.53
C MET A 1 -27.55 -4.46 -20.03
N ALA A 2 -26.97 -4.64 -18.84
CA ALA A 2 -25.97 -3.69 -18.33
C ALA A 2 -24.58 -4.10 -18.84
N GLU A 3 -23.90 -3.22 -19.56
CA GLU A 3 -22.50 -3.42 -19.95
C GLU A 3 -21.61 -3.43 -18.70
N LEU A 4 -20.74 -4.43 -18.64
CA LEU A 4 -19.76 -4.63 -17.58
C LEU A 4 -18.38 -4.45 -18.21
N GLU A 5 -17.67 -3.41 -17.81
CA GLU A 5 -16.32 -3.11 -18.31
C GLU A 5 -15.29 -3.29 -17.20
N TRP A 6 -14.23 -4.05 -17.51
CA TRP A 6 -13.04 -4.14 -16.68
C TRP A 6 -12.17 -2.92 -16.92
N ARG A 7 -12.08 -2.02 -15.92
CA ARG A 7 -11.31 -0.79 -16.05
C ARG A 7 -9.84 -0.94 -15.65
N ALA A 8 -9.01 -0.09 -16.26
CA ALA A 8 -7.67 0.24 -15.79
C ALA A 8 -7.70 0.95 -14.42
N ILE A 9 -6.51 1.10 -13.82
CA ILE A 9 -6.26 1.57 -12.45
C ILE A 9 -7.06 2.85 -12.15
N PRO A 10 -8.10 2.78 -11.31
CA PRO A 10 -8.89 3.94 -10.95
C PRO A 10 -8.15 4.85 -9.96
N GLU A 11 -8.54 6.13 -9.93
CA GLU A 11 -8.00 7.10 -8.96
C GLU A 11 -8.17 6.62 -7.52
N ARG A 12 -7.16 6.86 -6.67
CA ARG A 12 -7.13 6.42 -5.26
C ARG A 12 -8.35 6.88 -4.45
N ALA A 13 -8.84 8.09 -4.65
CA ALA A 13 -10.04 8.59 -3.99
C ALA A 13 -11.31 7.80 -4.40
N SER A 14 -11.43 7.46 -5.68
CA SER A 14 -12.50 6.62 -6.20
C SER A 14 -12.41 5.19 -5.65
N LEU A 15 -11.20 4.63 -5.54
CA LEU A 15 -10.95 3.34 -4.90
C LEU A 15 -11.40 3.31 -3.45
N ARG A 16 -11.01 4.30 -2.63
CA ARG A 16 -11.43 4.38 -1.23
C ARG A 16 -12.95 4.41 -1.09
N ARG A 17 -13.63 5.23 -1.90
CA ARG A 17 -15.09 5.31 -1.91
C ARG A 17 -15.72 3.96 -2.28
N ALA A 18 -15.23 3.31 -3.33
CA ALA A 18 -15.72 2.01 -3.76
C ALA A 18 -15.45 0.92 -2.70
N LEU A 19 -14.28 0.94 -2.06
CA LEU A 19 -13.91 0.02 -0.98
C LEU A 19 -14.80 0.20 0.23
N ARG A 20 -15.07 1.43 0.67
CA ARG A 20 -15.99 1.71 1.78
C ARG A 20 -17.37 1.10 1.54
N HIS A 21 -17.88 1.16 0.29
CA HIS A 21 -19.13 0.50 -0.07
C HIS A 21 -19.02 -1.03 -0.08
N ALA A 22 -17.91 -1.58 -0.55
CA ALA A 22 -17.67 -3.02 -0.57
C ALA A 22 -17.52 -3.60 0.86
N LEU A 23 -16.77 -2.91 1.73
CA LEU A 23 -16.54 -3.31 3.13
C LEU A 23 -17.85 -3.46 3.90
N ARG A 24 -18.83 -2.56 3.71
CA ARG A 24 -20.15 -2.67 4.35
C ARG A 24 -20.89 -3.97 4.01
N ARG A 25 -20.61 -4.56 2.85
CA ARG A 25 -21.21 -5.83 2.41
C ARG A 25 -20.38 -7.02 2.83
N PHE A 26 -19.06 -6.88 2.76
CA PHE A 26 -18.10 -7.95 3.08
C PHE A 26 -17.98 -8.20 4.58
N SER A 27 -17.88 -7.13 5.37
CA SER A 27 -17.83 -7.19 6.82
C SER A 27 -18.75 -6.09 7.39
N PRO A 28 -20.04 -6.39 7.64
CA PRO A 28 -20.99 -5.39 8.13
C PRO A 28 -20.64 -4.85 9.52
N ASN A 29 -19.80 -5.58 10.27
CA ASN A 29 -19.31 -5.17 11.58
C ASN A 29 -18.18 -4.15 11.48
N LEU A 30 -17.56 -3.97 10.31
CA LEU A 30 -16.47 -3.02 10.13
C LEU A 30 -16.99 -1.62 9.81
N ARG A 31 -16.87 -0.70 10.77
CA ARG A 31 -17.30 0.68 10.64
C ARG A 31 -16.11 1.59 10.35
N VAL A 32 -16.05 2.16 9.15
CA VAL A 32 -15.06 3.19 8.79
C VAL A 32 -15.34 4.47 9.58
N ILE A 33 -14.32 4.97 10.29
CA ILE A 33 -14.38 6.16 11.16
C ILE A 33 -13.60 7.35 10.59
N ALA A 34 -12.56 7.11 9.79
CA ALA A 34 -11.77 8.16 9.14
C ALA A 34 -11.24 7.71 7.78
N GLU A 35 -10.93 8.68 6.93
CA GLU A 35 -10.27 8.49 5.63
C GLU A 35 -9.01 9.37 5.61
N GLU A 36 -7.95 8.92 4.94
CA GLU A 36 -6.65 9.63 4.89
C GLU A 36 -6.14 10.02 6.29
N PHE A 37 -6.31 9.12 7.26
CA PHE A 37 -5.94 9.37 8.64
C PHE A 37 -4.42 9.50 8.78
N LEU A 38 -3.94 10.64 9.27
CA LEU A 38 -2.52 10.91 9.39
C LEU A 38 -1.90 10.07 10.52
N ALA A 39 -1.10 9.06 10.13
CA ALA A 39 -0.17 8.38 11.02
C ALA A 39 1.20 9.09 10.99
N GLU A 40 2.25 8.41 11.46
CA GLU A 40 3.57 9.03 11.64
C GLU A 40 4.18 9.63 10.38
N SER A 41 4.24 8.84 9.31
CA SER A 41 4.98 9.19 8.10
C SER A 41 4.12 9.14 6.84
N THR A 42 2.98 8.46 6.89
CA THR A 42 2.08 8.29 5.76
C THR A 42 0.63 8.27 6.24
N ALA A 43 -0.28 8.82 5.45
CA ALA A 43 -1.71 8.71 5.71
C ALA A 43 -2.17 7.25 5.53
N ILE A 44 -2.99 6.76 6.47
CA ILE A 44 -3.73 5.50 6.37
C ILE A 44 -4.94 5.76 5.48
N ASP A 45 -5.19 4.91 4.48
CA ASP A 45 -6.25 5.16 3.51
C ASP A 45 -7.63 5.20 4.18
N LEU A 46 -7.93 4.21 5.03
CA LEU A 46 -9.12 4.21 5.87
C LEU A 46 -8.77 3.70 7.28
N LEU A 47 -9.36 4.32 8.29
CA LEU A 47 -9.34 3.82 9.65
C LEU A 47 -10.73 3.35 10.02
N ALA A 48 -10.85 2.16 10.59
CA ALA A 48 -12.13 1.54 10.93
C ALA A 48 -12.12 0.90 12.32
N ILE A 49 -13.29 0.53 12.80
CA ILE A 49 -13.49 -0.24 14.03
C ILE A 49 -14.31 -1.47 13.71
N ALA A 50 -13.88 -2.64 14.19
CA ALA A 50 -14.73 -3.82 14.13
C ALA A 50 -15.68 -3.81 15.34
N ALA A 51 -16.97 -3.54 15.09
CA ALA A 51 -17.99 -3.31 16.10
C ALA A 51 -18.18 -4.46 17.10
N THR A 52 -17.83 -5.69 16.71
CA THR A 52 -17.93 -6.87 17.58
C THR A 52 -16.84 -6.93 18.65
N GLU A 53 -15.65 -6.44 18.33
CA GLU A 53 -14.46 -6.58 19.18
C GLU A 53 -13.92 -5.24 19.67
N GLY A 54 -14.43 -4.12 19.13
CA GLY A 54 -13.91 -2.79 19.41
C GLY A 54 -12.45 -2.61 19.02
N GLU A 55 -11.92 -3.46 18.14
CA GLU A 55 -10.56 -3.37 17.62
C GLU A 55 -10.46 -2.24 16.59
N LEU A 56 -9.34 -1.54 16.63
CA LEU A 56 -8.99 -0.55 15.61
C LEU A 56 -8.37 -1.24 14.41
N VAL A 57 -8.85 -0.93 13.22
CA VAL A 57 -8.42 -1.55 11.97
C VAL A 57 -7.84 -0.49 11.05
N SER A 58 -6.53 -0.55 10.79
CA SER A 58 -5.91 0.23 9.71
C SER A 58 -6.13 -0.47 8.38
N ILE A 59 -6.55 0.28 7.37
CA ILE A 59 -6.83 -0.27 6.04
C ILE A 59 -5.97 0.45 5.02
N ARG A 60 -5.18 -0.32 4.28
CA ARG A 60 -4.29 0.13 3.22
C ARG A 60 -4.79 -0.38 1.88
N ILE A 61 -4.81 0.49 0.88
CA ILE A 61 -5.12 0.14 -0.50
C ILE A 61 -3.87 0.39 -1.32
N GLY A 62 -3.50 -0.54 -2.19
CA GLY A 62 -2.52 -0.20 -3.20
C GLY A 62 -2.58 -1.08 -4.42
N GLU A 63 -1.63 -0.83 -5.29
CA GLU A 63 -1.67 -1.25 -6.68
C GLU A 63 -0.79 -2.48 -6.92
N GLU A 64 -0.79 -2.97 -8.16
CA GLU A 64 0.10 -4.05 -8.56
C GLU A 64 1.56 -3.61 -8.41
N GLY A 65 2.34 -4.40 -7.66
CA GLY A 65 3.76 -4.13 -7.37
C GLY A 65 4.04 -3.38 -6.07
N GLU A 66 3.01 -2.90 -5.36
CA GLU A 66 3.19 -2.14 -4.10
C GLU A 66 3.19 -3.02 -2.83
N GLN A 67 3.05 -4.34 -2.97
CA GLN A 67 2.64 -5.20 -1.85
C GLN A 67 3.62 -5.22 -0.68
N ALA A 68 4.94 -5.28 -0.95
CA ALA A 68 5.96 -5.26 0.09
C ALA A 68 5.99 -3.91 0.83
N THR A 69 5.83 -2.81 0.09
CA THR A 69 5.76 -1.46 0.65
C THR A 69 4.52 -1.29 1.53
N LEU A 70 3.36 -1.79 1.08
CA LEU A 70 2.12 -1.75 1.86
C LEU A 70 2.20 -2.62 3.12
N LEU A 71 2.82 -3.79 3.05
CA LEU A 71 3.07 -4.64 4.21
C LEU A 71 3.89 -3.89 5.25
N THR A 72 5.00 -3.27 4.82
CA THR A 72 5.87 -2.50 5.71
C THR A 72 5.12 -1.31 6.34
N ARG A 73 4.31 -0.59 5.54
CA ARG A 73 3.49 0.54 6.03
C ARG A 73 2.41 0.09 7.01
N ALA A 74 1.74 -1.03 6.73
CA ALA A 74 0.74 -1.60 7.63
C ALA A 74 1.35 -1.98 8.98
N LEU A 75 2.55 -2.58 8.99
CA LEU A 75 3.27 -2.88 10.23
C LEU A 75 3.65 -1.60 11.00
N ALA A 76 4.08 -0.56 10.29
CA ALA A 76 4.34 0.75 10.90
C ALA A 76 3.07 1.36 11.51
N ASP A 77 1.92 1.23 10.84
CA ASP A 77 0.63 1.68 11.39
C ASP A 77 0.32 0.99 12.72
N LEU A 78 0.49 -0.34 12.79
CA LEU A 78 0.25 -1.08 14.02
C LEU A 78 1.19 -0.63 15.15
N ALA A 79 2.47 -0.45 14.85
CA ALA A 79 3.44 0.06 15.82
C ALA A 79 3.08 1.46 16.32
N TRP A 80 2.54 2.31 15.44
CA TRP A 80 2.13 3.67 15.78
C TRP A 80 0.80 3.74 16.55
N LEU A 81 -0.17 2.90 16.19
CA LEU A 81 -1.52 2.88 16.76
C LEU A 81 -1.55 2.30 18.18
N ARG A 82 -0.81 1.22 18.44
CA ARG A 82 -0.78 0.54 19.75
C ARG A 82 -0.57 1.49 20.94
N PRO A 83 0.50 2.30 20.99
CA PRO A 83 0.73 3.20 22.13
C PRO A 83 -0.29 4.35 22.21
N ARG A 84 -1.05 4.62 21.14
CA ARG A 84 -2.00 5.75 21.05
C ARG A 84 -3.44 5.36 21.32
N LEU A 85 -3.74 4.07 21.42
CA LEU A 85 -5.10 3.58 21.70
C LEU A 85 -5.72 4.22 22.96
N PRO A 86 -4.99 4.39 24.10
CA PRO A 86 -5.54 5.05 25.29
C PRO A 86 -5.91 6.51 25.04
N ASP A 87 -5.15 7.21 24.19
CA ASP A 87 -5.42 8.62 23.87
C ASP A 87 -6.63 8.74 22.93
N LEU A 88 -6.75 7.86 21.94
CA LEU A 88 -7.93 7.80 21.07
C LEU A 88 -9.21 7.52 21.88
N LEU A 89 -9.14 6.65 22.89
CA LEU A 89 -10.26 6.39 23.81
C LEU A 89 -10.68 7.61 24.61
N LYS A 90 -9.72 8.44 25.05
CA LYS A 90 -10.01 9.70 25.77
C LYS A 90 -10.64 10.74 24.85
N LEU A 91 -10.15 10.85 23.61
CA LEU A 91 -10.62 11.82 22.64
C LEU A 91 -11.99 11.47 22.06
N ALA A 92 -12.30 10.17 21.94
CA ALA A 92 -13.54 9.69 21.34
C ALA A 92 -14.08 8.47 22.13
N PRO A 93 -14.65 8.66 23.33
CA PRO A 93 -15.11 7.56 24.18
C PRO A 93 -16.27 6.75 23.54
N ASP A 94 -17.12 7.40 22.76
CA ASP A 94 -18.29 6.77 22.12
C ASP A 94 -17.96 6.06 20.80
N LEU A 95 -16.68 5.95 20.46
CA LEU A 95 -16.24 5.35 19.21
C LEU A 95 -16.38 3.81 19.21
N GLY A 96 -16.62 3.21 20.38
CA GLY A 96 -16.77 1.77 20.54
C GLY A 96 -15.44 1.01 20.51
N LEU A 97 -14.33 1.69 20.81
CA LEU A 97 -13.02 1.07 20.98
C LEU A 97 -12.96 0.30 22.30
N GLN A 98 -12.28 -0.85 22.30
CA GLN A 98 -11.96 -1.58 23.52
C GLN A 98 -10.49 -1.35 23.89
N ALA A 99 -10.24 -1.00 25.16
CA ALA A 99 -8.89 -0.70 25.63
C ALA A 99 -7.91 -1.89 25.54
N SER A 100 -8.43 -3.12 25.63
CA SER A 100 -7.64 -4.34 25.52
C SER A 100 -7.55 -4.90 24.10
N ALA A 101 -8.23 -4.30 23.12
CA ALA A 101 -8.22 -4.79 21.75
C ALA A 101 -6.94 -4.33 21.03
N GLU A 102 -6.14 -5.29 20.59
CA GLU A 102 -4.97 -5.04 19.76
C GLU A 102 -5.40 -4.49 18.40
N PRO A 103 -4.80 -3.38 17.91
CA PRO A 103 -5.02 -2.93 16.54
C PRO A 103 -4.61 -3.99 15.53
N ARG A 104 -5.36 -4.11 14.43
CA ARG A 104 -5.04 -4.96 13.27
C ARG A 104 -4.98 -4.17 11.97
N ALA A 105 -4.35 -4.76 10.96
CA ALA A 105 -4.24 -4.17 9.63
C ALA A 105 -4.94 -5.01 8.57
N MET A 106 -5.53 -4.36 7.57
CA MET A 106 -6.04 -5.00 6.36
C MET A 106 -5.38 -4.35 5.15
N ILE A 107 -4.83 -5.16 4.25
CA ILE A 107 -4.22 -4.69 3.00
C ILE A 107 -5.06 -5.18 1.83
N PHE A 108 -5.44 -4.24 0.97
CA PHE A 108 -6.18 -4.47 -0.26
C PHE A 108 -5.28 -4.24 -1.47
N CYS A 109 -5.03 -5.29 -2.25
CA CYS A 109 -4.27 -5.21 -3.51
C CYS A 109 -4.93 -6.02 -4.63
N PRO A 110 -4.64 -5.76 -5.92
CA PRO A 110 -5.10 -6.62 -7.00
C PRO A 110 -4.56 -8.05 -6.93
N CYS A 111 -3.36 -8.22 -6.38
CA CYS A 111 -2.69 -9.50 -6.22
C CYS A 111 -1.62 -9.40 -5.13
N PHE A 112 -1.22 -10.53 -4.55
CA PHE A 112 -0.08 -10.62 -3.65
C PHE A 112 0.96 -11.64 -4.12
N ALA A 113 2.23 -11.21 -4.11
CA ALA A 113 3.38 -12.09 -4.29
C ALA A 113 3.44 -13.16 -3.19
N SER A 114 4.00 -14.32 -3.51
CA SER A 114 4.08 -15.47 -2.60
C SER A 114 4.81 -15.13 -1.30
N GLU A 115 5.87 -14.35 -1.40
CA GLU A 115 6.73 -13.87 -0.33
C GLU A 115 5.96 -12.96 0.63
N THR A 116 5.12 -12.07 0.10
CA THR A 116 4.26 -11.20 0.92
C THR A 116 3.24 -12.02 1.71
N ARG A 117 2.66 -13.06 1.09
CA ARG A 117 1.72 -13.95 1.77
C ARG A 117 2.39 -14.76 2.87
N LEU A 118 3.58 -15.30 2.61
CA LEU A 118 4.35 -16.03 3.60
C LEU A 118 4.76 -15.13 4.77
N ALA A 119 5.21 -13.90 4.48
CA ALA A 119 5.53 -12.91 5.49
C ALA A 119 4.30 -12.58 6.35
N ALA A 120 3.15 -12.31 5.75
CA ALA A 120 1.90 -12.06 6.47
C ALA A 120 1.49 -13.25 7.36
N LYS A 121 1.63 -14.49 6.88
CA LYS A 121 1.34 -15.71 7.65
C LYS A 121 2.27 -15.93 8.86
N SER A 122 3.47 -15.35 8.84
CA SER A 122 4.41 -15.44 9.97
C SER A 122 4.09 -14.50 11.13
N LEU A 123 3.17 -13.55 10.91
CA LEU A 123 2.73 -12.60 11.93
C LEU A 123 1.72 -13.25 12.91
N PRO A 124 1.53 -12.68 14.11
CA PRO A 124 0.50 -13.14 15.03
C PRO A 124 -0.87 -13.23 14.34
N ALA A 125 -1.64 -14.25 14.69
CA ALA A 125 -2.96 -14.46 14.11
C ALA A 125 -3.81 -13.19 14.21
N ARG A 126 -4.53 -12.87 13.13
CA ARG A 126 -5.42 -11.71 13.02
C ARG A 126 -4.76 -10.33 13.10
N SER A 127 -3.44 -10.22 13.29
CA SER A 127 -2.76 -8.91 13.28
C SER A 127 -2.76 -8.24 11.91
N LEU A 128 -2.75 -9.04 10.83
CA LEU A 128 -2.73 -8.56 9.47
C LEU A 128 -3.51 -9.48 8.54
N GLU A 129 -4.37 -8.89 7.71
CA GLU A 129 -5.19 -9.60 6.73
C GLU A 129 -4.87 -9.09 5.32
N LEU A 130 -4.70 -10.01 4.37
CA LEU A 130 -4.47 -9.70 2.96
C LEU A 130 -5.74 -10.03 2.18
N LEU A 131 -6.29 -9.04 1.47
CA LEU A 131 -7.48 -9.22 0.65
C LEU A 131 -7.22 -8.76 -0.77
N GLU A 132 -7.66 -9.57 -1.71
CA GLU A 132 -7.57 -9.20 -3.12
C GLU A 132 -8.79 -8.42 -3.54
N TYR A 133 -8.61 -7.46 -4.45
CA TYR A 133 -9.73 -6.78 -5.07
C TYR A 133 -9.66 -6.80 -6.59
N ARG A 134 -10.84 -6.74 -7.21
CA ARG A 134 -11.01 -6.50 -8.64
C ARG A 134 -11.94 -5.31 -8.85
N CYS A 135 -11.57 -4.44 -9.79
CA CYS A 135 -12.34 -3.27 -10.17
C CYS A 135 -13.31 -3.62 -11.29
N LEU A 136 -14.59 -3.36 -11.08
CA LEU A 136 -15.65 -3.49 -12.07
C LEU A 136 -16.32 -2.14 -12.28
N GLN A 137 -16.54 -1.73 -13.53
CA GLN A 137 -17.41 -0.59 -13.79
C GLN A 137 -18.80 -1.05 -14.22
N GLN A 138 -19.81 -0.51 -13.53
CA GLN A 138 -21.22 -0.79 -13.81
C GLN A 138 -21.97 0.52 -13.89
N ARG A 139 -22.48 0.87 -15.08
CA ARG A 139 -23.23 2.12 -15.33
C ARG A 139 -22.46 3.38 -14.86
N GLY A 140 -21.17 3.47 -15.21
CA GLY A 140 -20.29 4.57 -14.81
C GLY A 140 -19.82 4.54 -13.35
N GLN A 141 -20.36 3.68 -12.50
CA GLN A 141 -19.93 3.55 -11.10
C GLN A 141 -18.87 2.47 -10.93
N LEU A 142 -17.79 2.80 -10.21
CA LEU A 142 -16.77 1.83 -9.78
C LEU A 142 -17.32 0.95 -8.65
N ARG A 143 -17.16 -0.36 -8.81
CA ARG A 143 -17.46 -1.38 -7.81
C ARG A 143 -16.22 -2.24 -7.57
N LEU A 144 -15.99 -2.62 -6.32
CA LEU A 144 -14.95 -3.58 -5.96
C LEU A 144 -15.58 -4.94 -5.65
N LEU A 145 -15.00 -5.98 -6.24
CA LEU A 145 -15.20 -7.36 -5.82
C LEU A 145 -14.02 -7.73 -4.93
N LEU A 146 -14.30 -8.23 -3.73
CA LEU A 146 -13.29 -8.60 -2.75
C LEU A 146 -13.15 -10.12 -2.73
N GLY A 147 -11.92 -10.62 -2.81
CA GLY A 147 -11.55 -12.03 -2.67
C GLY A 147 -10.73 -12.25 -1.41
N ASP A 148 -10.83 -13.44 -0.84
CA ASP A 148 -10.17 -13.83 0.42
C ASP A 148 -8.68 -14.19 0.25
N GLY A 149 -8.07 -13.88 -0.90
CA GLY A 149 -6.66 -14.13 -1.16
C GLY A 149 -6.27 -15.61 -1.24
N THR A 150 -7.16 -16.54 -0.90
CA THR A 150 -7.00 -18.00 -1.08
C THR A 150 -7.67 -18.50 -2.35
N SER A 151 -8.74 -17.83 -2.79
CA SER A 151 -9.41 -18.15 -4.04
C SER A 151 -8.77 -17.36 -5.16
N ALA A 152 -8.00 -18.05 -6.01
CA ALA A 152 -7.59 -17.52 -7.30
C ALA A 152 -8.85 -17.16 -8.07
N LEU A 153 -9.21 -15.87 -8.06
CA LEU A 153 -10.06 -15.29 -9.09
C LEU A 153 -9.25 -15.31 -10.37
N GLU A 154 -9.15 -16.50 -10.97
CA GLU A 154 -8.47 -16.78 -12.22
C GLU A 154 -8.98 -15.77 -13.26
N PRO A 155 -8.10 -14.89 -13.77
CA PRO A 155 -8.46 -13.99 -14.83
C PRO A 155 -8.61 -14.82 -16.10
N THR A 156 -9.83 -15.02 -16.60
CA THR A 156 -10.05 -15.42 -17.99
C THR A 156 -9.66 -14.23 -18.89
N ARG A 157 -8.36 -13.96 -18.99
CA ARG A 157 -7.79 -12.95 -19.89
C ARG A 157 -6.93 -13.64 -20.94
N ARG A 158 -7.59 -14.36 -21.84
CA ARG A 158 -7.07 -14.73 -23.15
C ARG A 158 -8.26 -14.98 -24.08
N GLU A 159 -8.64 -13.96 -24.83
CA GLU A 159 -9.25 -14.04 -26.17
C GLU A 159 -9.68 -12.64 -26.64
N VAL A 160 -8.70 -11.73 -26.76
CA VAL A 160 -8.75 -10.71 -27.80
C VAL A 160 -7.34 -10.70 -28.38
N LEU A 161 -7.23 -10.90 -29.70
CA LEU A 161 -6.01 -11.13 -30.50
C LEU A 161 -5.61 -12.60 -30.69
N SER A 162 -6.41 -13.38 -31.44
CA SER A 162 -5.89 -14.30 -32.48
C SER A 162 -7.04 -14.98 -33.24
N ALA A 163 -7.84 -14.19 -33.96
CA ALA A 163 -8.62 -14.68 -35.11
C ALA A 163 -8.08 -14.00 -36.38
N ALA A 164 -6.76 -14.07 -36.58
CA ALA A 164 -6.12 -13.89 -37.86
C ALA A 164 -5.37 -15.19 -38.13
N GLY A 165 -6.05 -16.14 -38.77
CA GLY A 165 -5.51 -17.47 -39.01
C GLY A 165 -6.47 -18.34 -39.81
N ALA A 166 -6.57 -18.08 -41.11
CA ALA A 166 -6.81 -19.11 -42.10
C ALA A 166 -5.77 -18.93 -43.22
N SER A 167 -4.75 -19.77 -43.12
CA SER A 167 -3.62 -20.08 -44.04
C SER A 167 -4.09 -20.57 -45.42
N PRO A 168 -3.27 -21.19 -46.32
CA PRO A 168 -1.81 -21.40 -46.41
C PRO A 168 -1.26 -21.01 -47.81
N SER A 169 0.04 -21.06 -48.12
CA SER A 169 0.73 -22.24 -48.69
C SER A 169 2.20 -21.93 -49.00
N GLU A 170 3.06 -22.94 -48.78
CA GLU A 170 4.21 -23.41 -49.61
C GLU A 170 5.34 -22.40 -49.91
N GLU A 171 6.62 -22.72 -50.00
CA GLU A 171 7.50 -23.90 -49.91
C GLU A 171 8.92 -23.28 -50.05
N GLY A 172 9.97 -23.90 -49.49
CA GLY A 172 11.35 -23.55 -49.89
C GLY A 172 12.40 -23.56 -48.79
N ASP A 173 12.98 -24.74 -48.59
CA ASP A 173 14.22 -25.06 -47.87
C ASP A 173 15.49 -24.60 -48.67
N PRO A 174 16.74 -24.91 -48.28
CA PRO A 174 17.57 -24.42 -47.16
C PRO A 174 18.78 -23.55 -47.62
N GLY A 175 19.41 -22.83 -46.70
CA GLY A 175 20.68 -22.12 -46.96
C GLY A 175 21.63 -22.05 -45.77
N ARG A 176 22.66 -22.91 -45.79
CA ARG A 176 23.85 -22.90 -44.93
C ARG A 176 24.56 -21.54 -44.92
N GLY A 177 25.04 -21.11 -43.75
CA GLY A 177 26.04 -20.04 -43.61
C GLY A 177 26.68 -20.06 -42.22
N SER A 178 27.89 -20.62 -42.15
CA SER A 178 28.76 -20.66 -40.97
C SER A 178 29.65 -19.41 -40.96
N THR A 179 29.81 -18.71 -39.82
CA THR A 179 31.07 -18.00 -39.52
C THR A 179 31.20 -17.60 -38.04
N LYS A 180 32.46 -17.68 -37.60
CA LYS A 180 33.04 -17.45 -36.27
C LYS A 180 33.28 -15.96 -35.97
N GLY A 181 33.46 -15.66 -34.68
CA GLY A 181 34.20 -14.51 -34.13
C GLY A 181 33.57 -14.13 -32.77
N ARG A 182 34.14 -14.34 -31.58
CA ARG A 182 35.49 -14.16 -31.00
C ARG A 182 36.00 -12.71 -31.02
N GLY A 183 35.74 -12.02 -29.91
CA GLY A 183 36.36 -10.79 -29.41
C GLY A 183 35.59 -10.38 -28.14
N SER A 184 36.06 -10.61 -26.92
CA SER A 184 37.23 -10.04 -26.21
C SER A 184 37.11 -8.53 -25.97
N ASN A 185 36.98 -8.17 -24.69
CA ASN A 185 37.27 -6.89 -24.03
C ASN A 185 36.49 -5.65 -24.46
N GLU A 186 35.78 -5.04 -23.50
CA GLU A 186 36.23 -3.76 -22.93
C GLU A 186 35.54 -3.47 -21.59
N ILE A 187 36.39 -3.38 -20.56
CA ILE A 187 36.06 -2.91 -19.22
C ILE A 187 35.99 -1.38 -19.29
N GLY A 188 34.79 -0.84 -19.39
CA GLY A 188 34.53 0.60 -19.36
C GLY A 188 34.45 1.11 -17.93
N SER A 189 35.56 1.67 -17.43
CA SER A 189 35.62 2.44 -16.19
C SER A 189 34.79 3.73 -16.31
N GLY A 190 33.54 3.68 -15.85
CA GLY A 190 32.65 4.82 -15.72
C GLY A 190 32.84 5.53 -14.38
N ARG A 191 33.59 6.62 -14.42
CA ARG A 191 33.92 7.56 -13.34
C ARG A 191 32.79 7.80 -12.33
N HIS A 192 33.07 7.48 -11.05
CA HIS A 192 32.36 8.06 -9.91
C HIS A 192 32.53 9.59 -9.93
N ARG A 193 31.42 10.32 -10.08
CA ARG A 193 31.36 11.74 -9.75
C ARG A 193 31.28 11.85 -8.23
N PRO A 194 32.16 12.63 -7.57
CA PRO A 194 31.93 13.01 -6.18
C PRO A 194 30.66 13.86 -6.12
N MET A 195 29.71 13.46 -5.28
CA MET A 195 28.56 14.29 -4.94
C MET A 195 29.05 15.54 -4.21
N ASP A 196 28.66 16.71 -4.71
CA ASP A 196 28.76 17.96 -3.97
C ASP A 196 27.87 17.86 -2.72
N PRO A 197 28.33 18.36 -1.55
CA PRO A 197 27.49 18.42 -0.36
C PRO A 197 26.31 19.37 -0.59
N PRO A 198 25.10 19.05 -0.11
CA PRO A 198 23.99 19.99 -0.19
C PRO A 198 24.32 21.25 0.62
N SER A 199 24.10 22.41 0.00
CA SER A 199 24.21 23.71 0.65
C SER A 199 23.40 23.73 1.95
N PRO A 200 23.93 24.32 3.05
CA PRO A 200 23.17 24.47 4.28
C PRO A 200 21.95 25.35 3.98
N SER A 201 20.77 24.72 4.00
CA SER A 201 19.50 25.41 3.96
C SER A 201 19.43 26.34 5.15
N THR A 202 19.46 27.64 4.88
CA THR A 202 19.13 28.69 5.84
C THR A 202 17.65 28.56 6.17
N PHE A 203 17.33 27.63 7.08
CA PHE A 203 16.04 27.57 7.76
C PHE A 203 15.89 28.87 8.55
N ARG A 204 15.23 29.86 7.96
CA ARG A 204 14.70 31.02 8.66
C ARG A 204 13.52 30.55 9.51
N THR A 205 13.79 29.94 10.65
CA THR A 205 12.76 29.52 11.60
C THR A 205 12.06 30.70 12.27
N GLY A 206 12.52 31.95 12.07
CA GLY A 206 11.93 33.14 12.69
C GLY A 206 11.97 33.13 14.23
N LEU A 207 12.55 32.08 14.81
CA LEU A 207 12.78 31.90 16.23
C LEU A 207 14.14 32.48 16.56
N THR A 208 14.12 33.47 17.44
CA THR A 208 15.32 34.10 17.98
C THR A 208 15.73 33.38 19.26
N ASP A 209 16.99 33.50 19.68
CA ASP A 209 17.45 32.93 20.96
C ASP A 209 16.66 33.48 22.17
N ALA A 210 16.00 34.64 22.02
CA ALA A 210 15.09 35.18 23.01
C ALA A 210 13.80 34.34 23.18
N ASP A 211 13.36 33.61 22.14
CA ASP A 211 12.20 32.72 22.20
C ASP A 211 12.51 31.41 22.92
N LEU A 212 13.78 31.03 22.99
CA LEU A 212 14.21 29.75 23.56
C LEU A 212 14.36 29.77 25.08
N ARG A 213 14.23 30.93 25.75
CA ARG A 213 14.34 31.12 27.22
C ARG A 213 15.37 30.18 27.87
N LEU A 214 16.54 30.05 27.26
CA LEU A 214 17.67 29.38 27.87
C LEU A 214 18.27 30.37 28.87
N GLU A 215 17.68 30.42 30.06
CA GLU A 215 18.33 31.02 31.23
C GLU A 215 19.69 30.32 31.39
N PRO A 216 20.82 31.04 31.40
CA PRO A 216 22.11 30.43 31.68
C PRO A 216 22.09 29.91 33.12
N ALA A 217 22.15 28.59 33.24
CA ALA A 217 22.50 27.96 34.49
C ALA A 217 23.94 28.37 34.87
N ASP A 218 24.13 28.63 36.14
CA ASP A 218 25.40 28.78 36.84
C ASP A 218 26.15 30.12 36.73
N GLU A 219 25.78 31.03 37.62
CA GLU A 219 26.77 31.82 38.38
C GLU A 219 26.33 31.95 39.86
N ARG A 220 26.30 30.82 40.58
CA ARG A 220 26.32 30.80 42.06
C ARG A 220 27.39 29.86 42.58
N LEU A 221 28.63 30.20 42.24
CA LEU A 221 29.80 29.71 42.95
C LEU A 221 30.92 30.72 42.79
N ARG A 222 30.88 31.78 43.62
CA ARG A 222 32.07 32.45 44.17
C ARG A 222 31.68 33.51 45.20
N ARG A 223 32.09 33.20 46.44
CA ARG A 223 32.28 34.05 47.64
C ARG A 223 31.10 34.16 48.59
#